data_AF-A0A2M8EAP5-F1
#
_entry.id   AF-A0A2M8EAP5-F1
#
_cell.length_a   1.000
_cell.length_b   1.000
_cell.length_c   1.000
_cell.angle_alpha   90.00
_cell.angle_beta   90.00
_cell.angle_gamma   90.00
#
_symmetry.space_group_name_H-M   'P 1'
#
loop_
_entity.id
_entity.type
_entity.pdbx_description
1 polymer ?
#
loop_
_entity_poly.entity_id
_entity_poly.type
_entity_poly.pdbx_seq_one_letter_code
_entity_poly.pdbx_strand_id
1 'polypeptide(L)'
;HPLRGQNNVQGASDAGLLPMMFPNYQRVADPQAHAWFESFWGTPLDKQPGYTVVEIMNKALASDADPHKVRGMYIQGENPAMSDPDLNHARHALSSLSHLVVQDIFLTETAWLADVVLPATAWPEKNGTVSNTDRMIQMGRQAIDPPGDARADLWIIQQIAQRMGLDWHYSGAHHGVAEVYEEMRQTMPGVLGGVSWQRLDDESSVTYPCPRADDPGQPTVFLDRFPTANGRARLVPTTLSPEFEQPDLDFPLILITGRLLEHWHTGSMTRRATVLDALEPSAMASVNAQELKRLGLQAGDTVRLRTRRGALEVALRQDDGTPDGAVFMPFAFIEAAANLLTNPLLDPVGKIPAFKYCAVALERVG
;
A
#
# COMPACT_ATOMS: atom_id res chain seq x y z
N HIS A 1 0.58 -6.80 18.11
CA HIS A 1 0.07 -5.97 17.00
C HIS A 1 -0.20 -6.81 15.77
N PRO A 2 -1.14 -6.46 14.87
CA PRO A 2 -1.20 -7.12 13.58
C PRO A 2 0.13 -6.86 12.85
N LEU A 3 0.72 -7.91 12.26
CA LEU A 3 1.95 -7.76 11.49
C LEU A 3 1.67 -6.92 10.25
N ARG A 4 2.00 -5.64 10.31
CA ARG A 4 1.85 -4.72 9.19
C ARG A 4 2.98 -4.95 8.18
N GLY A 5 2.65 -4.79 6.90
CA GLY A 5 3.53 -5.13 5.79
C GLY A 5 4.63 -4.09 5.51
N GLN A 6 4.27 -2.92 5.00
CA GLN A 6 5.25 -1.89 4.62
C GLN A 6 5.85 -1.17 5.83
N ASN A 7 7.10 -0.73 5.69
CA ASN A 7 7.92 -0.12 6.75
C ASN A 7 7.22 1.05 7.47
N ASN A 8 6.36 1.80 6.77
CA ASN A 8 5.69 2.97 7.30
C ASN A 8 4.17 2.96 7.09
N VAL A 9 3.54 1.81 6.84
CA VAL A 9 2.07 1.77 6.68
C VAL A 9 1.34 2.16 7.96
N GLN A 10 1.96 1.93 9.12
CA GLN A 10 1.46 2.43 10.40
C GLN A 10 1.51 3.97 10.41
N GLY A 11 2.67 4.58 10.11
CA GLY A 11 2.83 6.04 10.13
C GLY A 11 2.00 6.77 9.08
N ALA A 12 1.88 6.20 7.87
CA ALA A 12 0.97 6.69 6.83
C ALA A 12 -0.49 6.70 7.32
N SER A 13 -0.92 5.63 7.99
CA SER A 13 -2.26 5.57 8.60
C SER A 13 -2.44 6.60 9.71
N ASP A 14 -1.42 6.78 10.56
CA ASP A 14 -1.45 7.74 11.67
C ASP A 14 -1.57 9.19 11.15
N ALA A 15 -0.86 9.50 10.06
CA ALA A 15 -0.88 10.78 9.37
C ALA A 15 -2.17 11.03 8.54
N GLY A 16 -3.13 10.10 8.55
CA GLY A 16 -4.40 10.27 7.85
C GLY A 16 -4.32 10.04 6.34
N LEU A 17 -3.35 9.27 5.84
CA LEU A 17 -3.33 8.82 4.44
C LEU A 17 -4.34 7.68 4.21
N LEU A 18 -5.59 7.94 4.61
CA LEU A 18 -6.75 7.07 4.53
C LEU A 18 -7.94 7.95 4.15
N PRO A 19 -8.71 7.62 3.09
CA PRO A 19 -9.66 8.56 2.50
C PRO A 19 -10.82 8.96 3.43
N MET A 20 -11.04 8.23 4.51
CA MET A 20 -12.11 8.46 5.50
C MET A 20 -11.60 9.02 6.83
N MET A 21 -10.30 9.28 6.98
CA MET A 21 -9.68 9.69 8.24
C MET A 21 -8.82 10.94 8.07
N PHE A 22 -8.95 11.86 9.00
CA PHE A 22 -7.90 12.82 9.36
C PHE A 22 -6.80 12.13 10.17
N PRO A 23 -5.65 12.81 10.38
CA PRO A 23 -4.63 12.37 11.34
C PRO A 23 -5.21 11.90 12.69
N ASN A 24 -4.54 10.94 13.33
CA ASN A 24 -4.99 10.27 14.56
C ASN A 24 -6.25 9.38 14.42
N TYR A 25 -6.53 8.84 13.23
CA TYR A 25 -7.71 8.00 12.96
C TYR A 25 -9.05 8.70 13.27
N GLN A 26 -9.10 10.02 13.15
CA GLN A 26 -10.32 10.79 13.35
C GLN A 26 -11.15 10.78 12.08
N ARG A 27 -12.42 10.38 12.13
CA ARG A 27 -13.25 10.27 10.92
C ARG A 27 -13.52 11.64 10.32
N VAL A 28 -13.41 11.78 9.00
CA VAL A 28 -13.71 13.04 8.29
C VAL A 28 -15.16 13.50 8.45
N ALA A 29 -16.07 12.53 8.67
CA ALA A 29 -17.49 12.76 8.90
C ALA A 29 -17.84 13.09 10.37
N ASP A 30 -16.88 13.02 11.30
CA ASP A 30 -17.10 13.44 12.68
C ASP A 30 -17.13 14.98 12.76
N PRO A 31 -18.25 15.60 13.21
CA PRO A 31 -18.38 17.05 13.17
C PRO A 31 -17.35 17.80 14.03
N GLN A 32 -16.91 17.20 15.15
CA GLN A 32 -15.96 17.84 16.06
C GLN A 32 -14.55 17.81 15.48
N ALA A 33 -14.12 16.65 14.99
CA ALA A 33 -12.83 16.53 14.31
C ALA A 33 -12.78 17.45 13.09
N HIS A 34 -13.83 17.43 12.27
CA HIS A 34 -13.91 18.26 11.06
C HIS A 34 -13.74 19.75 11.37
N ALA A 35 -14.51 20.29 12.32
CA ALA A 35 -14.40 21.70 12.72
C ALA A 35 -13.02 22.04 13.29
N TRP A 36 -12.38 21.10 14.00
CA TRP A 36 -11.04 21.29 14.54
C TRP A 36 -9.99 21.40 13.42
N PHE A 37 -10.01 20.49 12.43
CA PHE A 37 -9.06 20.52 11.31
C PHE A 37 -9.28 21.72 10.37
N GLU A 38 -10.52 22.13 10.10
CA GLU A 38 -10.80 23.37 9.35
C GLU A 38 -10.22 24.60 10.06
N SER A 39 -10.36 24.67 11.39
CA SER A 39 -9.79 25.75 12.19
C SER A 39 -8.26 25.67 12.25
N PHE A 40 -7.69 24.47 12.32
CA PHE A 40 -6.24 24.25 12.43
C PHE A 40 -5.52 24.64 11.15
N TRP A 41 -6.04 24.23 9.99
CA TRP A 41 -5.47 24.56 8.68
C TRP A 41 -6.00 25.85 8.07
N GLY A 42 -7.01 26.48 8.67
CA GLY A 42 -7.58 27.74 8.20
C GLY A 42 -8.27 27.64 6.82
N THR A 43 -8.76 26.45 6.45
CA THR A 43 -9.41 26.19 5.17
C THR A 43 -10.66 25.32 5.33
N PRO A 44 -11.73 25.54 4.55
CA PRO A 44 -12.83 24.59 4.46
C PRO A 44 -12.37 23.22 3.96
N LEU A 45 -12.97 22.14 4.47
CA LEU A 45 -12.65 20.75 4.11
C LEU A 45 -13.90 19.99 3.63
N ASP A 46 -13.70 18.93 2.83
CA ASP A 46 -14.82 18.07 2.42
C ASP A 46 -15.21 17.12 3.56
N LYS A 47 -16.52 17.01 3.81
CA LYS A 47 -17.13 16.15 4.84
C LYS A 47 -17.34 14.72 4.36
N GLN A 48 -17.24 14.50 3.04
CA GLN A 48 -17.39 13.17 2.44
C GLN A 48 -16.07 12.41 2.48
N PRO A 49 -16.08 11.14 2.89
CA PRO A 49 -14.95 10.24 2.67
C PRO A 49 -14.56 10.21 1.19
N GLY A 50 -13.26 10.26 0.92
CA GLY A 50 -12.71 10.04 -0.41
C GLY A 50 -12.84 8.58 -0.86
N TYR A 51 -12.29 8.30 -2.04
CA TYR A 51 -12.29 6.96 -2.63
C TYR A 51 -11.07 6.15 -2.20
N THR A 52 -11.25 4.84 -2.03
CA THR A 52 -10.14 3.88 -1.90
C THR A 52 -9.50 3.59 -3.26
N VAL A 53 -8.29 3.02 -3.28
CA VAL A 53 -7.51 2.85 -4.52
C VAL A 53 -8.28 2.10 -5.62
N VAL A 54 -9.00 1.03 -5.27
CA VAL A 54 -9.81 0.25 -6.22
C VAL A 54 -11.06 1.01 -6.66
N GLU A 55 -11.67 1.80 -5.77
CA GLU A 55 -12.79 2.68 -6.13
C GLU A 55 -12.35 3.80 -7.08
N ILE A 56 -11.13 4.33 -6.91
CA ILE A 56 -10.54 5.34 -7.80
C ILE A 56 -10.41 4.78 -9.22
N MET A 57 -9.96 3.54 -9.41
CA MET A 57 -9.85 2.92 -10.75
C MET A 57 -11.22 2.84 -11.44
N ASN A 58 -12.27 2.46 -10.69
CA ASN A 58 -13.64 2.47 -11.20
C ASN A 58 -14.11 3.89 -11.55
N LYS A 59 -13.76 4.89 -10.73
CA LYS A 59 -14.13 6.29 -10.96
C LYS A 59 -13.37 6.93 -12.12
N ALA A 60 -12.16 6.47 -12.46
CA ALA A 60 -11.46 6.90 -13.67
C ALA A 60 -12.23 6.49 -14.94
N LEU A 61 -12.82 5.30 -14.94
CA LEU A 61 -13.60 4.75 -16.05
C LEU A 61 -15.10 5.13 -16.04
N ALA A 62 -15.54 5.92 -15.06
CA ALA A 62 -16.93 6.36 -15.01
C ALA A 62 -17.31 7.18 -16.26
N SER A 63 -18.61 7.24 -16.55
CA SER A 63 -19.13 8.07 -17.66
C SER A 63 -18.80 9.56 -17.41
N ASP A 64 -18.65 10.36 -18.47
CA ASP A 64 -18.37 11.79 -18.30
C ASP A 64 -19.47 12.57 -17.56
N ALA A 65 -20.68 12.02 -17.51
CA ALA A 65 -21.81 12.55 -16.74
C ALA A 65 -21.72 12.26 -15.23
N ASP A 66 -20.83 11.37 -14.78
CA ASP A 66 -20.61 11.12 -13.35
C ASP A 66 -19.82 12.31 -12.76
N PRO A 67 -20.40 13.08 -11.81
CA PRO A 67 -19.72 14.21 -11.20
C PRO A 67 -18.48 13.80 -10.39
N HIS A 68 -18.36 12.53 -10.03
CA HIS A 68 -17.22 11.97 -9.30
C HIS A 68 -16.19 11.28 -10.20
N LYS A 69 -16.33 11.36 -11.53
CA LYS A 69 -15.34 10.78 -12.44
C LYS A 69 -13.96 11.41 -12.20
N VAL A 70 -12.98 10.55 -11.91
CA VAL A 70 -11.58 10.93 -11.70
C VAL A 70 -10.94 11.17 -13.06
N ARG A 71 -10.39 12.37 -13.28
CA ARG A 71 -9.74 12.75 -14.56
C ARG A 71 -8.24 12.92 -14.43
N GLY A 72 -7.79 13.30 -13.24
CA GLY A 72 -6.39 13.49 -12.92
C GLY A 72 -6.01 12.65 -11.71
N MET A 73 -4.80 12.12 -11.69
CA MET A 73 -4.27 11.43 -10.53
C MET A 73 -2.81 11.81 -10.28
N TYR A 74 -2.48 11.99 -9.01
CA TYR A 74 -1.10 12.13 -8.54
C TYR A 74 -0.77 10.93 -7.65
N ILE A 75 0.11 10.06 -8.15
CA ILE A 75 0.53 8.83 -7.47
C ILE A 75 1.94 9.04 -6.91
N GLN A 76 2.10 8.85 -5.61
CA GLN A 76 3.37 8.99 -4.91
C GLN A 76 3.83 7.65 -4.35
N GLY A 77 4.96 7.12 -4.82
CA GLY A 77 5.62 5.95 -4.26
C GLY A 77 4.80 4.65 -4.32
N GLU A 78 3.87 4.55 -5.26
CA GLU A 78 3.02 3.37 -5.47
C GLU A 78 3.03 2.89 -6.92
N ASN A 79 2.71 1.61 -7.10
CA ASN A 79 2.76 0.94 -8.40
C ASN A 79 1.45 0.18 -8.72
N PRO A 80 0.28 0.85 -8.76
CA PRO A 80 -1.02 0.20 -9.01
C PRO A 80 -1.10 -0.57 -10.34
N ALA A 81 -0.32 -0.21 -11.36
CA ALA A 81 -0.24 -0.98 -12.61
C ALA A 81 0.39 -2.38 -12.44
N MET A 82 0.88 -2.70 -11.24
CA MET A 82 1.36 -4.02 -10.82
C MET A 82 0.70 -4.54 -9.53
N SER A 83 0.36 -3.67 -8.58
CA SER A 83 -0.12 -4.09 -7.25
C SER A 83 -1.64 -4.25 -7.14
N ASP A 84 -2.42 -3.57 -7.97
CA ASP A 84 -3.89 -3.60 -7.88
C ASP A 84 -4.46 -4.90 -8.43
N PRO A 85 -5.64 -5.35 -7.95
CA PRO A 85 -6.30 -6.51 -8.52
C PRO A 85 -6.83 -6.21 -9.92
N ASP A 86 -7.03 -7.27 -10.74
CA ASP A 86 -7.47 -7.12 -12.13
C ASP A 86 -6.64 -6.08 -12.88
N LEU A 87 -5.37 -6.40 -13.13
CA LEU A 87 -4.44 -5.46 -13.76
C LEU A 87 -4.89 -4.98 -15.13
N ASN A 88 -5.72 -5.74 -15.84
CA ASN A 88 -6.32 -5.29 -17.10
C ASN A 88 -7.22 -4.08 -16.86
N HIS A 89 -8.09 -4.15 -15.84
CA HIS A 89 -8.91 -3.03 -15.42
C HIS A 89 -8.07 -1.85 -14.90
N ALA A 90 -7.12 -2.10 -13.99
CA ALA A 90 -6.31 -1.03 -13.39
C ALA A 90 -5.47 -0.27 -14.44
N ARG A 91 -4.83 -0.98 -15.38
CA ARG A 91 -4.05 -0.35 -16.46
C ARG A 91 -4.93 0.42 -17.45
N HIS A 92 -6.12 -0.10 -17.76
CA HIS A 92 -7.09 0.63 -18.58
C HIS A 92 -7.56 1.91 -17.88
N ALA A 93 -7.87 1.83 -16.58
CA ALA A 93 -8.25 3.00 -15.79
C ALA A 93 -7.15 4.08 -15.78
N LEU A 94 -5.91 3.70 -15.48
CA LEU A 94 -4.77 4.62 -15.46
C LEU A 94 -4.53 5.29 -16.83
N SER A 95 -4.60 4.51 -17.92
CA SER A 95 -4.42 5.04 -19.29
C SER A 95 -5.60 5.87 -19.81
N SER A 96 -6.76 5.81 -19.16
CA SER A 96 -7.95 6.61 -19.51
C SER A 96 -7.98 8.00 -18.87
N LEU A 97 -7.09 8.26 -17.91
CA LEU A 97 -6.99 9.55 -17.24
C LEU A 97 -6.61 10.64 -18.24
N SER A 98 -7.11 11.86 -18.01
CA SER A 98 -6.71 13.03 -18.77
C SER A 98 -5.34 13.56 -18.34
N HIS A 99 -4.92 13.25 -17.11
CA HIS A 99 -3.59 13.59 -16.62
C HIS A 99 -3.12 12.64 -15.51
N LEU A 100 -1.96 12.02 -15.67
CA LEU A 100 -1.33 11.17 -14.66
C LEU A 100 0.07 11.69 -14.31
N VAL A 101 0.25 12.05 -13.04
CA VAL A 101 1.54 12.42 -12.45
C VAL A 101 2.00 11.30 -11.54
N VAL A 102 3.23 10.83 -11.73
CA VAL A 102 3.84 9.79 -10.89
C VAL A 102 5.12 10.33 -10.28
N GLN A 103 5.18 10.33 -8.95
CA GLN A 103 6.39 10.60 -8.18
C GLN A 103 6.95 9.29 -7.63
N ASP A 104 8.10 8.86 -8.14
CA ASP A 104 8.70 7.56 -7.80
C ASP A 104 10.23 7.65 -7.87
N ILE A 105 10.89 6.69 -7.24
CA ILE A 105 12.35 6.53 -7.24
C ILE A 105 12.85 5.74 -8.46
N PHE A 106 11.95 5.00 -9.12
CA PHE A 106 12.24 4.27 -10.36
C PHE A 106 11.14 4.46 -11.40
N LEU A 107 11.47 4.19 -12.67
CA LEU A 107 10.47 4.08 -13.73
C LEU A 107 9.70 2.76 -13.57
N THR A 108 8.69 2.76 -12.71
CA THR A 108 7.76 1.66 -12.43
C THR A 108 6.70 1.52 -13.50
N GLU A 109 6.01 0.38 -13.57
CA GLU A 109 4.97 0.10 -14.56
C GLU A 109 3.85 1.14 -14.54
N THR A 110 3.54 1.72 -13.39
CA THR A 110 2.64 2.87 -13.31
C THR A 110 3.25 4.13 -13.94
N ALA A 111 4.53 4.40 -13.69
CA ALA A 111 5.23 5.54 -14.29
C ALA A 111 5.33 5.44 -15.82
N TRP A 112 5.33 4.23 -16.41
CA TRP A 112 5.25 4.04 -17.87
C TRP A 112 3.93 4.54 -18.48
N LEU A 113 2.87 4.68 -17.68
CA LEU A 113 1.56 5.20 -18.11
C LEU A 113 1.41 6.71 -17.84
N ALA A 114 2.38 7.34 -17.18
CA ALA A 114 2.28 8.71 -16.72
C ALA A 114 2.56 9.74 -17.82
N ASP A 115 1.86 10.89 -17.75
CA ASP A 115 2.20 12.06 -18.56
C ASP A 115 3.41 12.80 -18.00
N VAL A 116 3.56 12.78 -16.66
CA VAL A 116 4.65 13.44 -15.93
C VAL A 116 5.23 12.47 -14.92
N VAL A 117 6.54 12.28 -14.96
CA VAL A 117 7.29 11.54 -13.94
C VAL A 117 8.17 12.52 -13.16
N LEU A 118 8.02 12.54 -11.84
CA LEU A 118 8.78 13.38 -10.92
C LEU A 118 9.78 12.50 -10.14
N PRO A 119 11.09 12.59 -10.41
CA PRO A 119 12.07 11.72 -9.76
C PRO A 119 12.21 12.08 -8.27
N ALA A 120 11.89 11.12 -7.41
CA ALA A 120 11.96 11.26 -5.97
C ALA A 120 13.24 10.69 -5.36
N THR A 121 13.58 11.13 -4.15
CA THR A 121 14.66 10.54 -3.35
C THR A 121 14.28 9.19 -2.74
N ALA A 122 15.20 8.25 -2.74
CA ALA A 122 15.10 7.01 -1.96
C ALA A 122 15.31 7.24 -0.46
N TRP A 123 15.06 6.21 0.36
CA TRP A 123 15.19 6.29 1.82
C TRP A 123 16.56 6.81 2.32
N PRO A 124 17.73 6.35 1.81
CA PRO A 124 19.02 6.81 2.33
C PRO A 124 19.39 8.23 1.85
N GLU A 125 18.56 8.87 1.04
CA GLU A 125 18.81 10.19 0.42
C GLU A 125 18.04 11.32 1.11
N LYS A 126 17.28 11.02 2.17
CA LYS A 126 16.44 11.99 2.87
C LYS A 126 16.39 11.76 4.39
N ASN A 127 16.00 12.82 5.11
CA ASN A 127 15.61 12.72 6.50
C ASN A 127 14.11 12.51 6.62
N GLY A 128 13.68 11.89 7.71
CA GLY A 128 12.27 11.70 8.02
C GLY A 128 12.11 10.64 9.09
N THR A 129 10.89 10.12 9.23
CA THR A 129 10.58 9.11 10.24
C THR A 129 9.74 8.00 9.63
N VAL A 130 9.91 6.78 10.15
CA VAL A 130 9.00 5.66 9.86
C VAL A 130 8.43 5.10 11.16
N SER A 131 7.15 4.75 11.16
CA SER A 131 6.49 4.05 12.25
C SER A 131 6.30 2.59 11.89
N ASN A 132 6.86 1.69 12.69
CA ASN A 132 6.79 0.25 12.44
C ASN A 132 5.52 -0.43 13.02
N THR A 133 5.43 -1.76 12.88
CA THR A 133 4.32 -2.60 13.37
C THR A 133 4.01 -2.43 14.87
N ASP A 134 5.03 -2.18 15.68
CA ASP A 134 4.89 -2.06 17.14
C ASP A 134 4.72 -0.62 17.61
N ARG A 135 4.41 0.29 16.66
CA ARG A 135 4.26 1.74 16.91
C ARG A 135 5.53 2.38 17.44
N MET A 136 6.68 1.93 16.96
CA MET A 136 7.95 2.62 17.20
C MET A 136 8.23 3.56 16.03
N ILE A 137 8.31 4.85 16.32
CA ILE A 137 8.77 5.87 15.39
C ILE A 137 10.29 5.80 15.37
N GLN A 138 10.88 5.66 14.19
CA GLN A 138 12.31 5.52 14.00
C GLN A 138 12.80 6.63 13.08
N MET A 139 13.88 7.28 13.48
CA MET A 139 14.49 8.38 12.75
C MET A 139 15.31 7.88 11.55
N GLY A 140 14.99 8.40 10.38
CA GLY A 140 15.74 8.24 9.14
C GLY A 140 16.63 9.45 8.90
N ARG A 141 17.88 9.19 8.54
CA ARG A 141 18.88 10.22 8.25
C ARG A 141 19.47 9.98 6.88
N GLN A 142 19.63 11.07 6.15
CA GLN A 142 20.32 11.09 4.87
C GLN A 142 21.75 10.55 5.07
N ALA A 143 22.06 9.49 4.35
CA ALA A 143 23.37 8.85 4.32
C ALA A 143 24.14 9.15 3.03
N ILE A 144 23.43 9.44 1.94
CA ILE A 144 24.00 9.77 0.63
C ILE A 144 23.23 10.91 -0.03
N ASP A 145 23.83 11.55 -1.03
CA ASP A 145 23.15 12.57 -1.83
C ASP A 145 22.19 11.95 -2.85
N PRO A 146 21.06 12.61 -3.16
CA PRO A 146 20.16 12.19 -4.23
C PRO A 146 20.86 12.07 -5.59
N PRO A 147 20.57 11.04 -6.40
CA PRO A 147 21.16 10.91 -7.72
C PRO A 147 20.52 11.88 -8.72
N GLY A 148 21.35 12.49 -9.57
CA GLY A 148 20.89 13.33 -10.69
C GLY A 148 19.95 14.47 -10.25
N ASP A 149 18.78 14.53 -10.86
CA ASP A 149 17.77 15.56 -10.59
C ASP A 149 16.72 15.11 -9.56
N ALA A 150 16.93 13.99 -8.86
CA ALA A 150 16.02 13.54 -7.82
C ALA A 150 15.86 14.62 -6.74
N ARG A 151 14.63 14.76 -6.23
CA ARG A 151 14.27 15.72 -5.18
C ARG A 151 13.49 15.02 -4.08
N ALA A 152 13.62 15.53 -2.85
CA ALA A 152 12.87 14.98 -1.73
C ALA A 152 11.36 15.06 -1.99
N ASP A 153 10.63 14.02 -1.63
CA ASP A 153 9.18 13.98 -1.82
C ASP A 153 8.46 15.22 -1.28
N LEU A 154 8.82 15.63 -0.06
CA LEU A 154 8.27 16.81 0.58
C LEU A 154 8.60 18.11 -0.17
N TRP A 155 9.79 18.20 -0.78
CA TRP A 155 10.12 19.35 -1.61
C TRP A 155 9.21 19.43 -2.83
N ILE A 156 9.01 18.31 -3.53
CA ILE A 156 8.18 18.25 -4.73
C ILE A 156 6.73 18.64 -4.39
N ILE A 157 6.18 18.08 -3.31
CA ILE A 157 4.83 18.40 -2.84
C ILE A 157 4.69 19.90 -2.54
N GLN A 158 5.65 20.49 -1.82
CA GLN A 158 5.64 21.93 -1.55
C GLN A 158 5.74 22.77 -2.82
N GLN A 159 6.55 22.35 -3.81
CA GLN A 159 6.65 23.04 -5.09
C GLN A 159 5.36 23.00 -5.90
N ILE A 160 4.63 21.89 -5.86
CA ILE A 160 3.30 21.76 -6.46
C ILE A 160 2.32 22.69 -5.75
N ALA A 161 2.26 22.63 -4.42
CA ALA A 161 1.37 23.46 -3.60
C ALA A 161 1.58 24.97 -3.88
N GLN A 162 2.82 25.44 -3.87
CA GLN A 162 3.16 26.84 -4.16
C GLN A 162 2.73 27.28 -5.56
N ARG A 163 2.88 26.40 -6.57
CA ARG A 163 2.45 26.69 -7.96
C ARG A 163 0.93 26.65 -8.14
N MET A 164 0.22 25.97 -7.26
CA MET A 164 -1.24 26.01 -7.16
C MET A 164 -1.75 27.23 -6.36
N GLY A 165 -0.86 28.08 -5.85
CA GLY A 165 -1.21 29.26 -5.07
C GLY A 165 -1.48 28.96 -3.59
N LEU A 166 -1.05 27.80 -3.08
CA LEU A 166 -1.11 27.49 -1.66
C LEU A 166 0.12 28.08 -0.94
N ASP A 167 -0.12 28.70 0.21
CA ASP A 167 0.89 29.44 0.98
C ASP A 167 1.67 28.53 1.95
N TRP A 168 2.23 27.43 1.42
CA TRP A 168 2.98 26.46 2.23
C TRP A 168 4.44 26.89 2.38
N HIS A 169 4.86 27.07 3.63
CA HIS A 169 6.17 27.60 4.02
C HIS A 169 6.84 26.78 5.11
N TYR A 170 7.05 25.48 4.86
CA TYR A 170 7.86 24.68 5.78
C TYR A 170 9.34 25.00 5.58
N SER A 171 9.95 25.58 6.59
CA SER A 171 11.31 26.08 6.59
C SER A 171 12.27 25.13 7.28
N GLY A 172 13.57 25.34 7.07
CA GLY A 172 14.63 24.59 7.77
C GLY A 172 15.25 23.45 6.95
N ALA A 173 16.09 22.66 7.64
CA ALA A 173 16.88 21.60 7.02
C ALA A 173 15.98 20.51 6.40
N HIS A 174 16.48 19.88 5.34
CA HIS A 174 15.79 18.80 4.63
C HIS A 174 14.33 19.14 4.25
N HIS A 175 14.13 20.37 3.76
CA HIS A 175 12.86 20.87 3.23
C HIS A 175 11.74 21.00 4.27
N GLY A 176 12.11 21.23 5.54
CA GLY A 176 11.15 21.49 6.62
C GLY A 176 10.46 20.26 7.18
N VAL A 177 11.04 19.07 7.01
CA VAL A 177 10.48 17.81 7.53
C VAL A 177 10.21 17.85 9.04
N ALA A 178 11.06 18.55 9.81
CA ALA A 178 10.86 18.75 11.24
C ALA A 178 9.60 19.58 11.55
N GLU A 179 9.36 20.64 10.80
CA GLU A 179 8.16 21.49 10.97
C GLU A 179 6.89 20.72 10.59
N VAL A 180 6.92 19.97 9.48
CA VAL A 180 5.80 19.10 9.09
C VAL A 180 5.51 18.06 10.17
N TYR A 181 6.54 17.45 10.74
CA TYR A 181 6.37 16.50 11.83
C TYR A 181 5.75 17.16 13.07
N GLU A 182 6.23 18.34 13.46
CA GLU A 182 5.70 19.08 14.61
C GLU A 182 4.26 19.57 14.39
N GLU A 183 3.88 19.93 13.16
CA GLU A 183 2.48 20.20 12.80
C GLU A 183 1.64 18.94 12.94
N MET A 184 2.08 17.82 12.34
CA MET A 184 1.39 16.53 12.46
C MET A 184 1.21 16.13 13.93
N ARG A 185 2.24 16.31 14.76
CA ARG A 185 2.21 15.97 16.19
C ARG A 185 1.11 16.73 16.95
N GLN A 186 0.83 17.98 16.58
CA GLN A 186 -0.24 18.78 17.19
C GLN A 186 -1.65 18.22 16.95
N THR A 187 -1.83 17.40 15.92
CA THR A 187 -3.09 16.69 15.62
C THR A 187 -3.30 15.43 16.48
N MET A 188 -2.26 15.00 17.20
CA MET A 188 -2.21 13.75 17.98
C MET A 188 -1.73 13.96 19.43
N PRO A 189 -2.17 15.00 20.17
CA PRO A 189 -1.51 15.39 21.42
C PRO A 189 -1.53 14.30 22.50
N GLY A 190 -2.60 13.51 22.58
CA GLY A 190 -2.70 12.39 23.53
C GLY A 190 -1.89 11.14 23.14
N VAL A 191 -1.35 11.08 21.91
CA VAL A 191 -0.67 9.91 21.37
C VAL A 191 0.81 10.19 21.09
N LEU A 192 1.13 11.36 20.54
CA LEU A 192 2.49 11.78 20.17
C LEU A 192 2.97 13.02 20.94
N GLY A 193 2.21 13.53 21.91
CA GLY A 193 2.53 14.78 22.61
C GLY A 193 3.95 14.82 23.20
N GLY A 194 4.47 13.69 23.65
CA GLY A 194 5.81 13.53 24.22
C GLY A 194 6.92 13.18 23.23
N VAL A 195 6.60 13.05 21.93
CA VAL A 195 7.54 12.63 20.89
C VAL A 195 7.85 13.83 20.01
N SER A 196 8.67 14.78 20.46
CA SER A 196 9.11 15.89 19.60
C SER A 196 10.10 15.41 18.54
N TRP A 197 10.27 16.20 17.48
CA TRP A 197 11.31 15.97 16.48
C TRP A 197 12.70 15.92 17.12
N GLN A 198 12.99 16.85 18.03
CA GLN A 198 14.25 16.88 18.77
C GLN A 198 14.48 15.57 19.54
N ARG A 199 13.44 15.06 20.21
CA ARG A 199 13.53 13.80 20.94
C ARG A 199 13.82 12.62 20.01
N LEU A 200 13.19 12.56 18.85
CA LEU A 200 13.49 11.52 17.85
C LEU A 200 14.90 11.64 17.29
N ASP A 201 15.40 12.87 17.12
CA ASP A 201 16.78 13.06 16.70
C ASP A 201 17.77 12.60 17.80
N ASP A 202 17.52 12.94 19.05
CA ASP A 202 18.39 12.55 20.18
C ASP A 202 18.33 11.05 20.49
N GLU A 203 17.12 10.46 20.54
CA GLU A 203 16.88 9.08 20.97
C GLU A 203 16.87 8.07 19.80
N SER A 204 16.85 8.54 18.55
CA SER A 204 16.70 7.76 17.30
C SER A 204 15.40 6.96 17.15
N SER A 205 14.73 6.60 18.24
CA SER A 205 13.43 5.94 18.18
C SER A 205 12.64 6.10 19.46
N VAL A 206 11.32 6.27 19.33
CA VAL A 206 10.39 6.34 20.46
C VAL A 206 9.13 5.53 20.15
N THR A 207 8.69 4.71 21.10
CA THR A 207 7.43 3.95 20.99
C THR A 207 6.25 4.79 21.43
N TYR A 208 5.15 4.77 20.68
CA TYR A 208 3.91 5.47 21.04
C TYR A 208 2.76 4.46 21.29
N PRO A 209 1.73 4.82 22.10
CA PRO A 209 1.44 6.14 22.67
C PRO A 209 2.49 6.68 23.66
N CYS A 210 2.78 7.97 23.55
CA CYS A 210 3.69 8.72 24.41
C CYS A 210 3.15 10.16 24.56
N PRO A 211 2.23 10.42 25.50
CA PRO A 211 1.56 11.71 25.65
C PRO A 211 2.43 12.82 26.25
N ARG A 212 3.47 12.48 27.02
CA ARG A 212 4.30 13.44 27.77
C ARG A 212 5.78 13.21 27.50
N ALA A 213 6.57 14.28 27.54
CA ALA A 213 8.00 14.22 27.20
C ALA A 213 8.82 13.33 28.16
N ASP A 214 8.37 13.17 29.41
CA ASP A 214 8.97 12.29 30.41
C ASP A 214 8.44 10.83 30.35
N ASP A 215 7.51 10.53 29.45
CA ASP A 215 6.99 9.18 29.24
C ASP A 215 7.97 8.39 28.32
N PRO A 216 8.45 7.21 28.73
CA PRO A 216 9.30 6.36 27.87
C PRO A 216 8.55 5.79 26.65
N GLY A 217 7.22 5.95 26.60
CA GLY A 217 6.37 5.36 25.57
C GLY A 217 5.74 4.03 26.00
N GLN A 218 4.61 3.70 25.39
CA GLN A 218 3.79 2.55 25.77
C GLN A 218 3.93 1.40 24.77
N PRO A 219 4.77 0.38 25.03
CA PRO A 219 4.94 -0.76 24.13
C PRO A 219 3.70 -1.65 24.06
N THR A 220 2.92 -1.70 25.15
CA THR A 220 1.69 -2.48 25.24
C THR A 220 0.50 -1.55 25.46
N VAL A 221 -0.53 -1.71 24.64
CA VAL A 221 -1.79 -0.95 24.73
C VAL A 221 -2.89 -1.78 25.37
N PHE A 222 -3.94 -1.08 25.84
CA PHE A 222 -5.15 -1.67 26.43
C PHE A 222 -4.89 -2.46 27.72
N LEU A 223 -3.88 -2.06 28.50
CA LEU A 223 -3.60 -2.64 29.81
C LEU A 223 -4.75 -2.42 30.80
N ASP A 224 -5.31 -1.21 30.82
CA ASP A 224 -6.38 -0.85 31.77
C ASP A 224 -7.78 -0.87 31.13
N ARG A 225 -7.92 -0.30 29.92
CA ARG A 225 -9.21 -0.11 29.22
C ARG A 225 -9.06 -0.17 27.71
N PHE A 226 -10.14 -0.55 27.03
CA PHE A 226 -10.26 -0.45 25.58
C PHE A 226 -10.71 0.96 25.17
N PRO A 227 -10.35 1.45 23.96
CA PRO A 227 -10.75 2.75 23.43
C PRO A 227 -12.19 2.70 22.90
N THR A 228 -13.12 2.25 23.75
CA THR A 228 -14.55 2.20 23.49
C THR A 228 -15.26 3.09 24.51
N ALA A 229 -16.47 3.57 24.20
CA ALA A 229 -17.20 4.50 25.06
C ALA A 229 -17.40 4.01 26.51
N ASN A 230 -17.43 2.70 26.73
CA ASN A 230 -17.56 2.09 28.06
C ASN A 230 -16.26 1.42 28.57
N GLY A 231 -15.16 1.51 27.82
CA GLY A 231 -13.87 0.93 28.18
C GLY A 231 -13.75 -0.58 28.04
N ARG A 232 -14.75 -1.28 27.49
CA ARG A 232 -14.78 -2.76 27.37
C ARG A 232 -14.56 -3.22 25.93
N ALA A 233 -14.00 -4.43 25.78
CA ALA A 233 -13.94 -5.11 24.49
C ALA A 233 -15.35 -5.44 23.98
N ARG A 234 -15.53 -5.41 22.66
CA ARG A 234 -16.77 -5.81 21.98
C ARG A 234 -16.58 -7.18 21.34
N LEU A 235 -17.37 -8.16 21.77
CA LEU A 235 -17.45 -9.46 21.10
C LEU A 235 -18.45 -9.36 19.96
N VAL A 236 -18.04 -9.75 18.75
CA VAL A 236 -18.87 -9.67 17.54
C VAL A 236 -18.96 -11.08 16.93
N PRO A 237 -20.15 -11.69 16.83
CA PRO A 237 -20.31 -12.96 16.16
C PRO A 237 -20.09 -12.80 14.65
N THR A 238 -19.54 -13.83 14.01
CA THR A 238 -19.33 -13.87 12.56
C THR A 238 -19.88 -15.15 11.96
N THR A 239 -20.22 -15.10 10.66
CA THR A 239 -20.75 -16.22 9.88
C THR A 239 -19.94 -16.38 8.60
N LEU A 240 -19.76 -17.62 8.15
CA LEU A 240 -19.18 -17.87 6.83
C LEU A 240 -20.15 -17.41 5.74
N SER A 241 -19.70 -16.53 4.85
CA SER A 241 -20.47 -16.12 3.67
C SER A 241 -19.92 -16.81 2.41
N PRO A 242 -20.78 -17.39 1.56
CA PRO A 242 -20.38 -18.01 0.29
C PRO A 242 -20.22 -16.99 -0.85
N GLU A 243 -20.33 -15.69 -0.59
CA GLU A 243 -20.32 -14.62 -1.61
C GLU A 243 -18.98 -14.46 -2.36
N PHE A 244 -17.97 -15.24 -2.00
CA PHE A 244 -16.66 -15.25 -2.67
C PHE A 244 -16.63 -16.25 -3.82
N GLU A 245 -15.92 -15.89 -4.88
CA GLU A 245 -15.67 -16.73 -6.05
C GLU A 245 -15.25 -18.15 -5.64
N GLN A 246 -15.99 -19.17 -6.09
CA GLN A 246 -15.70 -20.57 -5.82
C GLN A 246 -15.08 -21.25 -7.06
N PRO A 247 -14.25 -22.30 -6.86
CA PRO A 247 -13.85 -23.19 -7.93
C PRO A 247 -15.06 -23.86 -8.60
N ASP A 248 -14.96 -24.09 -9.91
CA ASP A 248 -15.96 -24.81 -10.70
C ASP A 248 -15.29 -25.74 -11.74
N LEU A 249 -16.07 -26.27 -12.68
CA LEU A 249 -15.55 -27.19 -13.70
C LEU A 249 -14.53 -26.52 -14.64
N ASP A 250 -14.68 -25.22 -14.90
CA ASP A 250 -13.80 -24.47 -15.80
C ASP A 250 -12.55 -23.95 -15.08
N PHE A 251 -12.65 -23.71 -13.75
CA PHE A 251 -11.60 -23.20 -12.88
C PHE A 251 -11.52 -24.02 -11.58
N PRO A 252 -10.97 -25.25 -11.63
CA PRO A 252 -11.11 -26.22 -10.55
C PRO A 252 -10.16 -26.00 -9.36
N LEU A 253 -9.23 -25.06 -9.45
CA LEU A 253 -8.19 -24.82 -8.44
C LEU A 253 -8.33 -23.42 -7.82
N ILE A 254 -7.64 -23.22 -6.70
CA ILE A 254 -7.58 -21.93 -6.01
C ILE A 254 -6.18 -21.33 -6.18
N LEU A 255 -6.11 -20.13 -6.75
CA LEU A 255 -4.91 -19.30 -6.75
C LEU A 255 -4.79 -18.56 -5.42
N ILE A 256 -3.62 -18.71 -4.79
CA ILE A 256 -3.21 -17.97 -3.60
C ILE A 256 -2.00 -17.12 -3.99
N THR A 257 -2.13 -15.80 -3.89
CA THR A 257 -0.99 -14.90 -4.12
C THR A 257 -0.22 -14.64 -2.83
N GLY A 258 1.12 -14.57 -2.90
CA GLY A 258 1.93 -14.28 -1.72
C GLY A 258 3.26 -13.63 -2.00
N ARG A 259 4.12 -13.61 -0.98
CA ARG A 259 5.43 -12.95 -1.03
C ARG A 259 6.54 -13.99 -1.01
N LEU A 260 7.70 -13.55 -1.47
CA LEU A 260 8.97 -14.25 -1.32
C LEU A 260 9.82 -13.50 -0.30
N LEU A 261 10.82 -14.18 0.26
CA LEU A 261 11.75 -13.55 1.21
C LEU A 261 12.67 -12.56 0.48
N GLU A 262 13.12 -12.95 -0.70
CA GLU A 262 14.09 -12.28 -1.54
C GLU A 262 13.51 -11.01 -2.18
N HIS A 263 12.21 -11.04 -2.49
CA HIS A 263 11.54 -9.99 -3.24
C HIS A 263 10.46 -9.28 -2.46
N TRP A 264 10.54 -7.95 -2.49
CA TRP A 264 9.61 -7.06 -1.82
C TRP A 264 8.51 -6.57 -2.76
N HIS A 265 7.26 -6.89 -2.43
CA HIS A 265 6.06 -6.42 -3.14
C HIS A 265 6.15 -6.58 -4.66
N THR A 266 6.14 -5.48 -5.42
CA THR A 266 6.14 -5.46 -6.89
C THR A 266 7.55 -5.59 -7.49
N GLY A 267 8.56 -5.85 -6.65
CA GLY A 267 9.94 -6.10 -7.09
C GLY A 267 10.71 -4.86 -7.53
N SER A 268 10.10 -3.66 -7.54
CA SER A 268 10.69 -2.43 -8.12
C SER A 268 12.07 -2.07 -7.56
N MET A 269 12.33 -2.37 -6.28
CA MET A 269 13.63 -2.20 -5.63
C MET A 269 14.46 -3.50 -5.62
N THR A 270 13.87 -4.59 -5.17
CA THR A 270 14.58 -5.83 -4.81
C THR A 270 15.06 -6.61 -6.03
N ARG A 271 14.33 -6.56 -7.15
CA ARG A 271 14.79 -7.15 -8.41
C ARG A 271 15.89 -6.37 -9.11
N ARG A 272 16.20 -5.16 -8.63
CA ARG A 272 17.37 -4.39 -9.06
C ARG A 272 18.60 -4.68 -8.20
N ALA A 273 18.43 -5.36 -7.06
CA ALA A 273 19.53 -5.78 -6.22
C ALA A 273 20.08 -7.12 -6.74
N THR A 274 21.30 -7.08 -7.28
CA THR A 274 21.93 -8.24 -7.94
C THR A 274 21.92 -9.51 -7.11
N VAL A 275 22.14 -9.41 -5.79
CA VAL A 275 22.16 -10.57 -4.88
C VAL A 275 20.77 -11.17 -4.71
N LEU A 276 19.74 -10.34 -4.53
CA LEU A 276 18.38 -10.81 -4.29
C LEU A 276 17.76 -11.41 -5.57
N ASP A 277 17.95 -10.72 -6.70
CA ASP A 277 17.47 -11.21 -7.99
C ASP A 277 18.17 -12.51 -8.41
N ALA A 278 19.46 -12.68 -8.11
CA ALA A 278 20.15 -13.95 -8.37
C ALA A 278 19.65 -15.14 -7.53
N LEU A 279 19.10 -14.89 -6.32
CA LEU A 279 18.56 -15.95 -5.46
C LEU A 279 17.20 -16.46 -5.98
N GLU A 280 16.36 -15.58 -6.51
CA GLU A 280 15.04 -15.95 -7.03
C GLU A 280 14.72 -15.18 -8.33
N PRO A 281 15.34 -15.54 -9.46
CA PRO A 281 15.35 -14.69 -10.66
C PRO A 281 14.06 -14.73 -11.48
N SER A 282 13.23 -15.75 -11.28
CA SER A 282 12.13 -16.07 -12.19
C SER A 282 10.80 -16.22 -11.47
N ALA A 283 9.74 -15.73 -12.10
CA ALA A 283 8.39 -16.05 -11.65
C ALA A 283 8.11 -17.55 -11.78
N MET A 284 7.64 -18.17 -10.69
CA MET A 284 7.21 -19.56 -10.68
C MET A 284 5.90 -19.71 -9.91
N ALA A 285 5.07 -20.66 -10.33
CA ALA A 285 3.87 -21.06 -9.60
C ALA A 285 4.14 -22.38 -8.85
N SER A 286 3.91 -22.37 -7.54
CA SER A 286 4.10 -23.52 -6.66
C SER A 286 2.84 -24.39 -6.63
N VAL A 287 3.03 -25.69 -6.79
CA VAL A 287 1.94 -26.70 -6.82
C VAL A 287 2.39 -27.95 -6.06
N ASN A 288 1.46 -28.58 -5.33
CA ASN A 288 1.72 -29.83 -4.63
C ASN A 288 2.08 -30.97 -5.59
N ALA A 289 2.97 -31.88 -5.19
CA ALA A 289 3.32 -33.06 -5.98
C ALA A 289 2.12 -33.93 -6.40
N GLN A 290 1.12 -34.09 -5.51
CA GLN A 290 -0.07 -34.87 -5.80
C GLN A 290 -0.91 -34.23 -6.90
N GLU A 291 -1.01 -32.90 -6.87
CA GLU A 291 -1.75 -32.12 -7.85
C GLU A 291 -1.05 -32.11 -9.21
N LEU A 292 0.29 -31.97 -9.24
CA LEU A 292 1.08 -32.17 -10.46
C LEU A 292 0.82 -33.54 -11.07
N LYS A 293 0.86 -34.62 -10.27
CA LYS A 293 0.57 -35.98 -10.74
C LYS A 293 -0.86 -36.13 -11.26
N ARG A 294 -1.85 -35.54 -10.59
CA ARG A 294 -3.27 -35.56 -10.99
C ARG A 294 -3.48 -34.89 -12.34
N LEU A 295 -2.79 -33.79 -12.59
CA LEU A 295 -2.82 -33.04 -13.85
C LEU A 295 -1.86 -33.61 -14.92
N GLY A 296 -1.07 -34.61 -14.56
CA GLY A 296 -0.02 -35.20 -15.40
C GLY A 296 1.16 -34.26 -15.69
N LEU A 297 1.33 -33.19 -14.91
CA LEU A 297 2.37 -32.16 -15.07
C LEU A 297 3.62 -32.50 -14.24
N GLN A 298 4.72 -31.81 -14.54
CA GLN A 298 6.00 -31.94 -13.84
C GLN A 298 6.53 -30.57 -13.43
N ALA A 299 7.38 -30.54 -12.40
CA ALA A 299 8.13 -29.34 -12.06
C ALA A 299 9.01 -28.91 -13.24
N GLY A 300 9.06 -27.61 -13.53
CA GLY A 300 9.73 -27.04 -14.69
C GLY A 300 8.84 -26.90 -15.93
N ASP A 301 7.68 -27.58 -15.99
CA ASP A 301 6.73 -27.39 -17.09
C ASP A 301 6.26 -25.93 -17.12
N THR A 302 6.18 -25.35 -18.32
CA THR A 302 5.53 -24.06 -18.52
C THR A 302 4.05 -24.28 -18.77
N VAL A 303 3.22 -23.64 -17.96
CA VAL A 303 1.76 -23.72 -18.07
C VAL A 303 1.16 -22.34 -18.20
N ARG A 304 -0.03 -22.29 -18.78
CA ARG A 304 -0.88 -21.11 -18.74
C ARG A 304 -1.80 -21.19 -17.53
N LEU A 305 -1.66 -20.24 -16.61
CA LEU A 305 -2.63 -19.99 -15.55
C LEU A 305 -3.73 -19.09 -16.10
N ARG A 306 -4.99 -19.52 -16.00
CA ARG A 306 -6.14 -18.75 -16.49
C ARG A 306 -7.19 -18.58 -15.41
N THR A 307 -7.74 -17.37 -15.31
CA THR A 307 -8.94 -17.05 -14.53
C THR A 307 -9.96 -16.34 -15.44
N ARG A 308 -11.13 -15.99 -14.92
CA ARG A 308 -12.14 -15.20 -15.66
C ARG A 308 -11.70 -13.77 -16.00
N ARG A 309 -10.57 -13.29 -15.46
CA ARG A 309 -10.06 -11.91 -15.66
C ARG A 309 -8.87 -11.85 -16.61
N GLY A 310 -8.10 -12.92 -16.71
CA GLY A 310 -6.90 -12.95 -17.52
C GLY A 310 -6.19 -14.29 -17.49
N ALA A 311 -5.07 -14.33 -18.20
CA ALA A 311 -4.17 -15.47 -18.21
C ALA A 311 -2.72 -14.99 -18.28
N LEU A 312 -1.80 -15.83 -17.81
CA LEU A 312 -0.36 -15.65 -17.97
C LEU A 312 0.32 -17.00 -18.08
N GLU A 313 1.53 -17.02 -18.61
CA GLU A 313 2.37 -18.22 -18.67
C GLU A 313 3.44 -18.16 -17.58
N VAL A 314 3.67 -19.30 -16.93
CA VAL A 314 4.61 -19.40 -15.80
C VAL A 314 5.14 -20.83 -15.69
N ALA A 315 6.39 -20.97 -15.23
CA ALA A 315 6.96 -22.27 -14.92
C ALA A 315 6.42 -22.81 -13.58
N LEU A 316 6.23 -24.12 -13.50
CA LEU A 316 5.82 -24.79 -12.27
C LEU A 316 7.00 -25.13 -11.37
N ARG A 317 6.80 -24.95 -10.07
CA ARG A 317 7.67 -25.44 -9.00
C ARG A 317 6.89 -26.43 -8.16
N GLN A 318 7.47 -27.59 -7.88
CA GLN A 318 6.89 -28.47 -6.88
C GLN A 318 7.14 -27.90 -5.49
N ASP A 319 6.07 -27.80 -4.69
CA ASP A 319 6.14 -27.43 -3.28
C ASP A 319 5.07 -28.21 -2.50
N ASP A 320 5.53 -29.18 -1.70
CA ASP A 320 4.65 -30.05 -0.91
C ASP A 320 4.00 -29.32 0.28
N GLY A 321 4.47 -28.09 0.59
CA GLY A 321 3.82 -27.18 1.54
C GLY A 321 2.59 -26.46 0.96
N THR A 322 2.42 -26.45 -0.37
CA THR A 322 1.22 -25.91 -1.01
C THR A 322 0.06 -26.90 -0.83
N PRO A 323 -1.14 -26.46 -0.38
CA PRO A 323 -2.29 -27.33 -0.22
C PRO A 323 -2.76 -27.98 -1.53
N ASP A 324 -3.33 -29.18 -1.43
CA ASP A 324 -4.02 -29.82 -2.57
C ASP A 324 -5.15 -28.94 -3.09
N GLY A 325 -5.35 -28.93 -4.42
CA GLY A 325 -6.34 -28.07 -5.06
C GLY A 325 -5.98 -26.58 -5.11
N ALA A 326 -4.76 -26.20 -4.73
CA ALA A 326 -4.29 -24.83 -4.76
C ALA A 326 -3.00 -24.63 -5.58
N VAL A 327 -2.81 -23.40 -6.02
CA VAL A 327 -1.64 -22.90 -6.74
C VAL A 327 -1.17 -21.66 -6.01
N PHE A 328 0.10 -21.62 -5.59
CA PHE A 328 0.68 -20.43 -5.01
C PHE A 328 1.48 -19.65 -6.06
N MET A 329 1.32 -18.33 -6.12
CA MET A 329 2.10 -17.48 -7.03
C MET A 329 2.57 -16.18 -6.34
N PRO A 330 3.87 -15.87 -6.38
CA PRO A 330 4.38 -14.59 -5.91
C PRO A 330 4.02 -13.45 -6.88
N PHE A 331 3.83 -12.24 -6.36
CA PHE A 331 3.40 -11.07 -7.16
C PHE A 331 4.52 -10.04 -7.43
N ALA A 332 5.80 -10.46 -7.32
CA ALA A 332 6.95 -9.57 -7.48
C ALA A 332 7.52 -9.46 -8.90
N PHE A 333 6.93 -10.15 -9.87
CA PHE A 333 7.48 -10.31 -11.21
C PHE A 333 6.60 -9.65 -12.26
N ILE A 334 7.14 -8.67 -12.99
CA ILE A 334 6.43 -7.95 -14.05
C ILE A 334 6.10 -8.87 -15.23
N GLU A 335 7.05 -9.74 -15.61
CA GLU A 335 6.96 -10.68 -16.72
C GLU A 335 5.84 -11.72 -16.53
N ALA A 336 5.42 -11.96 -15.29
CA ALA A 336 4.31 -12.83 -14.94
C ALA A 336 3.53 -12.22 -13.76
N ALA A 337 2.91 -11.07 -14.00
CA ALA A 337 2.21 -10.33 -12.96
C ALA A 337 0.97 -11.10 -12.45
N ALA A 338 1.09 -11.69 -11.26
CA ALA A 338 0.03 -12.52 -10.66
C ALA A 338 -1.32 -11.79 -10.54
N ASN A 339 -1.30 -10.48 -10.39
CA ASN A 339 -2.52 -9.67 -10.28
C ASN A 339 -3.31 -9.50 -11.60
N LEU A 340 -2.81 -10.01 -12.73
CA LEU A 340 -3.64 -10.25 -13.93
C LEU A 340 -4.74 -11.29 -13.68
N LEU A 341 -4.54 -12.14 -12.66
CA LEU A 341 -5.41 -13.27 -12.36
C LEU A 341 -6.40 -12.98 -11.21
N THR A 342 -6.13 -11.95 -10.40
CA THR A 342 -6.78 -11.76 -9.10
C THR A 342 -8.16 -11.13 -9.17
N ASN A 343 -8.98 -11.42 -8.16
CA ASN A 343 -10.37 -10.98 -8.07
C ASN A 343 -10.46 -9.57 -7.43
N PRO A 344 -11.07 -8.58 -8.12
CA PRO A 344 -11.21 -7.22 -7.60
C PRO A 344 -12.35 -7.04 -6.59
N LEU A 345 -13.11 -8.10 -6.27
CA LEU A 345 -14.20 -8.04 -5.29
C LEU A 345 -13.68 -7.54 -3.94
N LEU A 346 -14.27 -6.46 -3.44
CA LEU A 346 -13.87 -5.78 -2.22
C LEU A 346 -14.61 -6.31 -1.00
N ASP A 347 -13.88 -6.47 0.12
CA ASP A 347 -14.48 -6.58 1.44
C ASP A 347 -15.41 -5.38 1.71
N PRO A 348 -16.64 -5.59 2.21
CA PRO A 348 -17.63 -4.52 2.35
C PRO A 348 -17.22 -3.42 3.34
N VAL A 349 -16.31 -3.71 4.28
CA VAL A 349 -15.92 -2.78 5.35
C VAL A 349 -14.53 -2.19 5.07
N GLY A 350 -13.51 -3.04 4.98
CA GLY A 350 -12.13 -2.66 4.76
C GLY A 350 -11.81 -2.27 3.32
N LYS A 351 -12.70 -2.57 2.37
CA LYS A 351 -12.51 -2.28 0.93
C LYS A 351 -11.20 -2.86 0.38
N ILE A 352 -10.80 -4.03 0.91
CA ILE A 352 -9.61 -4.77 0.49
C ILE A 352 -10.05 -5.83 -0.52
N PRO A 353 -9.38 -5.97 -1.67
CA PRO A 353 -9.73 -6.97 -2.66
C PRO A 353 -9.31 -8.40 -2.25
N ALA A 354 -10.02 -9.38 -2.81
CA ALA A 354 -9.83 -10.80 -2.54
C ALA A 354 -8.58 -11.43 -3.21
N PHE A 355 -7.38 -10.92 -2.89
CA PHE A 355 -6.12 -11.40 -3.48
C PHE A 355 -5.76 -12.87 -3.18
N LYS A 356 -6.32 -13.45 -2.11
CA LYS A 356 -5.89 -14.73 -1.53
C LYS A 356 -6.77 -15.91 -1.96
N TYR A 357 -7.79 -15.65 -2.77
CA TYR A 357 -8.74 -16.67 -3.18
C TYR A 357 -9.31 -16.32 -4.56
N CYS A 358 -8.77 -16.94 -5.61
CA CYS A 358 -9.28 -16.77 -6.96
C CYS A 358 -9.37 -18.13 -7.64
N ALA A 359 -10.49 -18.45 -8.29
CA ALA A 359 -10.60 -19.69 -9.04
C ALA A 359 -9.69 -19.63 -10.28
N VAL A 360 -8.89 -20.67 -10.50
CA VAL A 360 -7.87 -20.76 -11.55
C VAL A 360 -7.87 -22.13 -12.23
N ALA A 361 -7.45 -22.15 -13.50
CA ALA A 361 -7.17 -23.36 -14.26
C ALA A 361 -5.72 -23.37 -14.73
N LEU A 362 -5.14 -24.57 -14.80
CA LEU A 362 -3.83 -24.83 -15.40
C LEU A 362 -4.04 -25.46 -16.78
N GLU A 363 -3.46 -24.85 -17.80
CA GLU A 363 -3.46 -25.35 -19.18
C GLU A 363 -2.02 -25.59 -19.64
N ARG A 364 -1.77 -26.71 -20.32
CA ARG A 364 -0.46 -26.94 -20.94
C ARG A 364 -0.24 -25.95 -22.07
N VAL A 365 0.94 -25.35 -22.13
CA VAL A 365 1.39 -24.65 -23.32
C VAL A 365 1.92 -25.72 -24.29
N GLY A 366 1.40 -25.72 -25.52
CA GLY A 366 1.67 -26.75 -26.53
C GLY A 366 3.05 -26.67 -27.18
#